data_AF-A0A848KQP7-F1
#
_entry.id   AF-A0A848KQP7-F1
#
_cell.length_a   1.000
_cell.length_b   1.000
_cell.length_c   1.000
_cell.angle_alpha   90.00
_cell.angle_beta   90.00
_cell.angle_gamma   90.00
#
_symmetry.space_group_name_H-M   'P 1'
#
loop_
_entity.id
_entity.type
_entity.pdbx_description
1 polymer ?
#
loop_
_entity_poly.entity_id
_entity_poly.type
_entity_poly.pdbx_seq_one_letter_code
_entity_poly.pdbx_strand_id
1 'polypeptide(L)'
;MAGSLAYTVNDGPISATGHLLEESDVTHIAPSVQSILRDETGVQEAREALADLAQTDFENERLESILAPPDTFEEWRAGEALAEHHLTTEAGCEFPWPDSRSTRNPNSSGGGVDLIGFHVGDRVRFVFAEVKTSHQQAWPPALLTSRSHGLHSQMAGLNAGDDRSKWAIRYLAMNSVGKSWIGSFRQAMETYLADCADVVIFGVLIHASEPNQADLRARASSLAPSVKVPTRMALIAIYLTAELLARVTDGSVILETAA
;
A
#
# COMPACT_ATOMS: atom_id res chain seq x y z
N MET A 1 4.03 -12.62 10.05
CA MET A 1 3.77 -13.57 8.95
C MET A 1 2.48 -13.16 8.30
N ALA A 2 2.50 -12.97 6.99
CA ALA A 2 1.28 -13.07 6.19
C ALA A 2 0.66 -14.45 6.43
N GLY A 3 -0.67 -14.50 6.54
CA GLY A 3 -1.40 -15.73 6.84
C GLY A 3 -1.16 -16.84 5.81
N SER A 4 -1.90 -17.94 5.93
CA SER A 4 -1.63 -19.15 5.16
C SER A 4 -1.69 -18.94 3.63
N LEU A 5 -0.70 -19.46 2.90
CA LEU A 5 -0.69 -19.43 1.43
C LEU A 5 -1.81 -20.32 0.88
N ALA A 6 -2.84 -19.70 0.29
CA ALA A 6 -4.00 -20.38 -0.28
C ALA A 6 -3.77 -20.85 -1.72
N TYR A 7 -3.06 -20.04 -2.52
CA TYR A 7 -2.71 -20.43 -3.89
C TYR A 7 -1.47 -19.71 -4.41
N THR A 8 -0.87 -20.29 -5.45
CA THR A 8 0.16 -19.66 -6.29
C THR A 8 -0.17 -19.94 -7.76
N VAL A 9 -0.10 -18.90 -8.58
CA VAL A 9 -0.24 -18.96 -10.03
C VAL A 9 0.99 -18.28 -10.62
N ASN A 10 1.82 -19.06 -11.31
CA ASN A 10 2.98 -18.54 -12.02
C ASN A 10 2.65 -18.44 -13.51
N ASP A 11 2.81 -17.25 -14.09
CA ASP A 11 2.64 -17.04 -15.52
C ASP A 11 3.79 -16.18 -16.06
N GLY A 12 4.76 -16.83 -16.69
CA GLY A 12 5.97 -16.19 -17.19
C GLY A 12 6.71 -15.40 -16.09
N PRO A 13 6.93 -14.08 -16.26
CA PRO A 13 7.65 -13.26 -15.29
C PRO A 13 6.81 -12.82 -14.08
N ILE A 14 5.50 -13.14 -14.04
CA ILE A 14 4.60 -12.72 -12.97
C ILE A 14 4.29 -13.89 -12.04
N SER A 15 4.47 -13.64 -10.74
CA SER A 15 3.94 -14.49 -9.67
C SER A 15 2.67 -13.86 -9.10
N ALA A 16 1.58 -14.63 -9.06
CA ALA A 16 0.34 -14.28 -8.38
C ALA A 16 0.13 -15.20 -7.18
N THR A 17 -0.05 -14.64 -5.99
CA THR A 17 -0.24 -15.41 -4.74
C THR A 17 -1.50 -14.97 -4.01
N GLY A 18 -2.14 -15.91 -3.33
CA GLY A 18 -3.26 -15.64 -2.44
C GLY A 18 -2.94 -16.09 -1.02
N HIS A 19 -3.19 -15.25 -0.03
CA HIS A 19 -2.93 -15.50 1.39
C HIS A 19 -4.22 -15.32 2.18
N LEU A 20 -4.55 -16.27 3.04
CA LEU A 20 -5.72 -16.20 3.92
C LEU A 20 -5.26 -15.83 5.33
N LEU A 21 -5.78 -14.72 5.85
CA LEU A 21 -5.60 -14.30 7.23
C LEU A 21 -6.71 -14.88 8.10
N GLU A 22 -6.32 -15.63 9.12
CA GLU A 22 -7.22 -16.07 10.17
C GLU A 22 -7.22 -15.09 11.34
N GLU A 23 -8.09 -15.32 12.33
CA GLU A 23 -8.19 -14.47 13.51
C GLU A 23 -6.84 -14.28 14.23
N SER A 24 -6.05 -15.35 14.37
CA SER A 24 -4.75 -15.26 15.05
C SER A 24 -3.75 -14.39 14.30
N ASP A 25 -3.76 -14.43 12.96
CA ASP A 25 -2.93 -13.57 12.12
C ASP A 25 -3.34 -12.11 12.32
N VAL A 26 -4.64 -11.84 12.26
CA VAL A 26 -5.22 -10.49 12.45
C VAL A 26 -4.85 -9.93 13.82
N THR A 27 -5.01 -10.70 14.89
CA THR A 27 -4.60 -10.28 16.24
C THR A 27 -3.11 -9.95 16.30
N HIS A 28 -2.27 -10.69 15.59
CA HIS A 28 -0.84 -10.45 15.58
C HIS A 28 -0.43 -9.19 14.80
N ILE A 29 -1.02 -8.95 13.62
CA ILE A 29 -0.62 -7.85 12.73
C ILE A 29 -1.34 -6.54 13.01
N ALA A 30 -2.51 -6.57 13.65
CA ALA A 30 -3.34 -5.39 13.87
C ALA A 30 -2.59 -4.20 14.48
N PRO A 31 -1.73 -4.36 15.52
CA PRO A 31 -0.97 -3.23 16.07
C PRO A 31 -0.07 -2.54 15.02
N SER A 32 0.59 -3.33 14.17
CA SER A 32 1.45 -2.78 13.12
C SER A 32 0.66 -2.10 12.02
N VAL A 33 -0.48 -2.67 11.61
CA VAL A 33 -1.34 -2.07 10.59
C VAL A 33 -1.97 -0.77 11.11
N GLN A 34 -2.38 -0.72 12.37
CA GLN A 34 -2.89 0.49 13.02
C GLN A 34 -1.84 1.58 13.11
N SER A 35 -0.59 1.22 13.44
CA SER A 35 0.53 2.16 13.49
C SER A 35 0.78 2.83 12.13
N ILE A 36 0.69 2.07 11.04
CA ILE A 36 0.75 2.60 9.66
C ILE A 36 -0.45 3.51 9.38
N LEU A 37 -1.66 3.03 9.63
CA LEU A 37 -2.90 3.74 9.31
C LEU A 37 -3.03 5.08 10.05
N ARG A 38 -2.59 5.12 11.31
CA ARG A 38 -2.60 6.31 12.17
C ARG A 38 -1.34 7.17 12.02
N ASP A 39 -0.38 6.75 11.20
CA ASP A 39 0.93 7.38 11.02
C ASP A 39 1.58 7.74 12.37
N GLU A 40 1.62 6.77 13.29
CA GLU A 40 2.10 7.01 14.67
C GLU A 40 3.53 7.53 14.69
N THR A 41 4.35 7.10 13.72
CA THR A 41 5.71 7.60 13.53
C THR A 41 5.69 9.10 13.19
N GLY A 42 4.84 9.53 12.26
CA GLY A 42 4.72 10.94 11.87
C GLY A 42 4.16 11.81 12.99
N VAL A 43 3.15 11.31 13.71
CA VAL A 43 2.59 11.97 14.90
C VAL A 43 3.66 12.13 15.97
N GLN A 44 4.46 11.10 16.23
CA GLN A 44 5.55 11.16 17.20
C GLN A 44 6.67 12.14 16.78
N GLU A 45 7.10 12.11 15.51
CA GLU A 45 8.05 13.08 14.96
C GLU A 45 7.55 14.53 15.13
N ALA A 46 6.27 14.78 14.84
CA ALA A 46 5.66 16.10 14.99
C ALA A 46 5.56 16.53 16.47
N ARG A 47 5.19 15.60 17.36
CA ARG A 47 5.14 15.85 18.80
C ARG A 47 6.52 16.23 19.35
N GLU A 48 7.56 15.48 18.98
CA GLU A 48 8.94 15.76 19.39
C GLU A 48 9.43 17.11 18.86
N ALA A 49 9.10 17.45 17.61
CA ALA A 49 9.48 18.72 17.00
C ALA A 49 8.81 19.95 17.63
N LEU A 50 7.70 19.77 18.37
CA LEU A 50 6.90 20.84 18.96
C LEU A 50 6.88 20.79 20.50
N ALA A 51 7.64 19.87 21.11
CA ALA A 51 7.62 19.60 22.54
C ALA A 51 8.04 20.81 23.40
N ASP A 52 8.81 21.74 22.85
CA ASP A 52 9.25 22.97 23.52
C ASP A 52 8.21 24.10 23.49
N LEU A 53 7.14 23.97 22.70
CA LEU A 53 6.13 25.02 22.54
C LEU A 53 4.96 24.93 23.53
N ALA A 54 4.56 23.72 23.93
CA ALA A 54 3.40 23.50 24.79
C ALA A 54 3.80 23.47 26.27
N GLN A 55 3.74 24.63 26.93
CA GLN A 55 4.24 24.83 28.30
C GLN A 55 3.15 24.68 29.37
N THR A 56 1.88 24.72 28.95
CA THR A 56 0.71 24.57 29.84
C THR A 56 -0.13 23.36 29.44
N ASP A 57 -0.92 22.82 30.37
CA ASP A 57 -1.81 21.69 30.11
C ASP A 57 -2.80 21.99 28.97
N PHE A 58 -3.34 23.22 28.88
CA PHE A 58 -4.23 23.63 27.80
C PHE A 58 -3.56 23.67 26.41
N GLU A 59 -2.27 24.02 26.35
CA GLU A 59 -1.51 23.99 25.10
C GLU A 59 -1.20 22.56 24.67
N ASN A 60 -0.87 21.69 25.63
CA ASN A 60 -0.67 20.25 25.38
C ASN A 60 -1.95 19.59 24.87
N GLU A 61 -3.10 19.82 25.51
CA GLU A 61 -4.39 19.30 25.04
C GLU A 61 -4.72 19.75 23.61
N ARG A 62 -4.42 21.02 23.28
CA ARG A 62 -4.64 21.56 21.93
C ARG A 62 -3.69 20.94 20.91
N LEU A 63 -2.42 20.75 21.25
CA LEU A 63 -1.43 20.11 20.37
C LEU A 63 -1.85 18.67 20.08
N GLU A 64 -2.19 17.90 21.11
CA GLU A 64 -2.65 16.51 20.95
C GLU A 64 -3.93 16.43 20.11
N SER A 65 -4.88 17.37 20.28
CA SER A 65 -6.08 17.42 19.44
C SER A 65 -5.78 17.73 17.97
N ILE A 66 -4.71 18.47 17.64
CA ILE A 66 -4.33 18.77 16.26
C ILE A 66 -3.62 17.56 15.62
N LEU A 67 -2.80 16.86 16.40
CA LEU A 67 -2.03 15.71 15.93
C LEU A 67 -2.83 14.40 15.95
N ALA A 68 -4.00 14.38 16.59
CA ALA A 68 -4.83 13.19 16.69
C ALA A 68 -5.23 12.67 15.30
N PRO A 69 -5.06 11.36 15.03
CA PRO A 69 -5.60 10.73 13.83
C PRO A 69 -7.13 10.75 13.85
N PRO A 70 -7.80 10.58 12.70
CA PRO A 70 -9.26 10.47 12.67
C PRO A 70 -9.75 9.24 13.44
N ASP A 71 -10.98 9.32 13.97
CA ASP A 71 -11.62 8.23 14.72
C ASP A 71 -12.08 7.08 13.81
N THR A 72 -12.29 7.38 12.53
CA THR A 72 -12.79 6.44 11.52
C THR A 72 -11.95 6.52 10.26
N PHE A 73 -11.76 5.37 9.61
CA PHE A 73 -11.05 5.28 8.34
C PHE A 73 -11.96 4.69 7.29
N GLU A 74 -11.80 5.19 6.07
CA GLU A 74 -12.34 4.54 4.89
C GLU A 74 -11.68 3.16 4.71
N GLU A 75 -12.45 2.20 4.22
CA GLU A 75 -11.98 0.83 4.05
C GLU A 75 -10.78 0.70 3.11
N TRP A 76 -10.72 1.48 2.04
CA TRP A 76 -9.60 1.43 1.11
C TRP A 76 -8.28 1.82 1.81
N ARG A 77 -8.31 2.74 2.80
CA ARG A 77 -7.14 3.07 3.63
C ARG A 77 -6.72 1.90 4.52
N ALA A 78 -7.69 1.16 5.07
CA ALA A 78 -7.41 -0.08 5.81
C ALA A 78 -6.69 -1.10 4.93
N GLY A 79 -7.15 -1.24 3.68
CA GLY A 79 -6.55 -2.14 2.72
C GLY A 79 -5.14 -1.72 2.30
N GLU A 80 -4.91 -0.42 2.10
CA GLU A 80 -3.56 0.12 1.83
C GLU A 80 -2.61 -0.14 2.99
N ALA A 81 -3.02 0.11 4.23
CA ALA A 81 -2.19 -0.15 5.41
C ALA A 81 -1.87 -1.66 5.57
N LEU A 82 -2.84 -2.53 5.27
CA LEU A 82 -2.62 -3.98 5.27
C LEU A 82 -1.66 -4.42 4.14
N ALA A 83 -1.79 -3.83 2.95
CA ALA A 83 -0.90 -4.07 1.83
C ALA A 83 0.52 -3.59 2.13
N GLU A 84 0.68 -2.40 2.72
CA GLU A 84 1.96 -1.85 3.15
C GLU A 84 2.64 -2.77 4.17
N HIS A 85 1.90 -3.21 5.19
CA HIS A 85 2.40 -4.15 6.19
C HIS A 85 2.90 -5.45 5.53
N HIS A 86 2.10 -6.04 4.64
CA HIS A 86 2.46 -7.28 3.94
C HIS A 86 3.72 -7.09 3.07
N LEU A 87 3.78 -6.03 2.27
CA LEU A 87 4.92 -5.77 1.38
C LEU A 87 6.20 -5.47 2.17
N THR A 88 6.08 -4.81 3.31
CA THR A 88 7.23 -4.52 4.19
C THR A 88 7.77 -5.79 4.83
N THR A 89 6.88 -6.65 5.33
CA THR A 89 7.28 -7.85 6.09
C THR A 89 7.69 -9.03 5.20
N GLU A 90 7.05 -9.21 4.05
CA GLU A 90 7.24 -10.39 3.21
C GLU A 90 7.96 -10.09 1.88
N ALA A 91 7.96 -8.84 1.41
CA ALA A 91 8.49 -8.47 0.10
C ALA A 91 9.71 -7.54 0.14
N GLY A 92 10.29 -7.29 1.32
CA GLY A 92 11.50 -6.46 1.48
C GLY A 92 11.33 -5.02 1.02
N CYS A 93 10.10 -4.49 1.16
CA CYS A 93 9.78 -3.12 0.79
C CYS A 93 9.88 -2.17 1.98
N GLU A 94 10.11 -0.90 1.70
CA GLU A 94 10.08 0.20 2.67
C GLU A 94 9.22 1.34 2.12
N PHE A 95 8.23 1.79 2.88
CA PHE A 95 7.33 2.87 2.51
C PHE A 95 7.52 4.05 3.48
N PRO A 96 8.50 4.93 3.22
CA PRO A 96 9.00 5.87 4.24
C PRO A 96 8.13 7.11 4.43
N TRP A 97 7.10 7.28 3.60
CA TRP A 97 6.30 8.49 3.58
C TRP A 97 4.86 8.18 3.15
N PRO A 98 3.93 7.95 4.11
CA PRO A 98 2.56 7.58 3.81
C PRO A 98 1.76 8.75 3.22
N ASP A 99 0.80 8.46 2.34
CA ASP A 99 -0.02 9.48 1.67
C ASP A 99 -0.92 10.27 2.65
N SER A 100 -1.20 9.68 3.83
CA SER A 100 -1.89 10.36 4.94
C SER A 100 -1.26 11.71 5.30
N ARG A 101 0.07 11.84 5.22
CA ARG A 101 0.80 13.10 5.50
C ARG A 101 0.56 14.20 4.48
N SER A 102 0.05 13.86 3.30
CA SER A 102 -0.22 14.81 2.21
C SER A 102 -1.70 15.12 2.03
N THR A 103 -2.54 14.37 2.74
CA THR A 103 -3.97 14.53 2.76
C THR A 103 -4.34 15.82 3.52
N ARG A 104 -4.85 16.83 2.79
CA ARG A 104 -5.39 18.06 3.42
C ARG A 104 -6.86 17.94 3.83
N ASN A 105 -7.54 16.95 3.30
CA ASN A 105 -8.90 16.56 3.66
C ASN A 105 -8.91 15.03 3.85
N PRO A 106 -9.13 14.51 5.07
CA PRO A 106 -9.04 13.07 5.37
C PRO A 106 -9.88 12.19 4.43
N ASN A 107 -10.94 12.76 3.84
CA ASN A 107 -11.91 12.07 2.99
C ASN A 107 -11.60 12.14 1.49
N SER A 108 -10.47 12.72 1.07
CA SER A 108 -10.07 12.73 -0.35
C SER A 108 -9.11 11.58 -0.65
N SER A 109 -9.37 10.81 -1.71
CA SER A 109 -8.35 9.93 -2.29
C SER A 109 -7.30 10.77 -3.03
N GLY A 110 -6.03 10.41 -2.81
CA GLY A 110 -4.93 10.94 -3.61
C GLY A 110 -5.03 10.43 -5.05
N GLY A 111 -4.77 11.30 -6.03
CA GLY A 111 -4.55 10.84 -7.40
C GLY A 111 -3.11 10.35 -7.53
N GLY A 112 -2.89 9.10 -7.93
CA GLY A 112 -1.52 8.59 -8.08
C GLY A 112 -1.43 7.08 -8.02
N VAL A 113 -0.28 6.61 -7.52
CA VAL A 113 -0.03 5.24 -7.11
C VAL A 113 -0.39 5.15 -5.63
N ASP A 114 -1.07 4.09 -5.21
CA ASP A 114 -1.55 3.95 -3.83
C ASP A 114 -0.37 3.86 -2.83
N LEU A 115 0.69 3.09 -3.15
CA LEU A 115 1.92 3.06 -2.35
C LEU A 115 3.17 3.30 -3.21
N ILE A 116 4.08 4.15 -2.73
CA ILE A 116 5.43 4.31 -3.30
C ILE A 116 6.51 4.14 -2.22
N GLY A 117 7.53 3.37 -2.56
CA GLY A 117 8.63 3.09 -1.64
C GLY A 117 9.88 2.57 -2.33
N PHE A 118 10.64 1.78 -1.58
CA PHE A 118 11.87 1.15 -2.03
C PHE A 118 11.81 -0.35 -1.85
N HIS A 119 12.41 -1.10 -2.76
CA HIS A 119 12.72 -2.51 -2.54
C HIS A 119 14.24 -2.61 -2.33
N VAL A 120 14.66 -3.05 -1.14
CA VAL A 120 16.08 -3.15 -0.78
C VAL A 120 16.57 -4.58 -1.03
N GLY A 121 17.29 -4.77 -2.13
CA GLY A 121 17.87 -6.07 -2.51
C GLY A 121 19.33 -5.96 -2.91
N ASP A 122 19.71 -6.63 -4.01
CA ASP A 122 21.00 -6.48 -4.68
C ASP A 122 21.31 -5.04 -5.09
N ARG A 123 20.25 -4.30 -5.42
CA ARG A 123 20.22 -2.85 -5.61
C ARG A 123 18.90 -2.30 -5.08
N VAL A 124 18.87 -1.00 -4.83
CA VAL A 124 17.65 -0.32 -4.38
C VAL A 124 16.85 0.12 -5.61
N ARG A 125 15.57 -0.23 -5.66
CA ARG A 125 14.64 0.11 -6.74
C ARG A 125 13.43 0.83 -6.20
N PHE A 126 12.80 1.69 -7.02
CA PHE A 126 11.48 2.20 -6.70
C PHE A 126 10.44 1.07 -6.71
N VAL A 127 9.55 1.11 -5.73
CA VAL A 127 8.36 0.27 -5.63
C VAL A 127 7.13 1.11 -5.94
N PHE A 128 6.26 0.61 -6.80
CA PHE A 128 4.94 1.16 -7.05
C PHE A 128 3.90 0.07 -6.76
N ALA A 129 2.95 0.33 -5.87
CA ALA A 129 1.87 -0.60 -5.60
C ALA A 129 0.49 0.03 -5.81
N GLU A 130 -0.38 -0.72 -6.46
CA GLU A 130 -1.80 -0.41 -6.59
C GLU A 130 -2.57 -1.39 -5.70
N VAL A 131 -3.46 -0.86 -4.87
CA VAL A 131 -4.23 -1.61 -3.88
C VAL A 131 -5.71 -1.50 -4.22
N LYS A 132 -6.44 -2.60 -4.08
CA LYS A 132 -7.91 -2.62 -4.19
C LYS A 132 -8.49 -3.39 -3.03
N THR A 133 -9.48 -2.82 -2.36
CA THR A 133 -10.25 -3.48 -1.31
C THR A 133 -11.64 -3.81 -1.81
N SER A 134 -12.17 -5.00 -1.53
CA SER A 134 -13.50 -5.40 -1.99
C SER A 134 -14.20 -6.40 -1.07
N HIS A 135 -15.52 -6.26 -0.93
CA HIS A 135 -16.44 -7.25 -0.32
C HIS A 135 -17.23 -8.07 -1.33
N GLN A 136 -17.08 -7.74 -2.62
CA GLN A 136 -17.93 -8.32 -3.64
C GLN A 136 -17.70 -9.82 -3.69
N GLN A 137 -18.74 -10.63 -3.48
CA GLN A 137 -18.67 -12.09 -3.57
C GLN A 137 -18.62 -12.54 -5.05
N ALA A 138 -17.58 -12.12 -5.74
CA ALA A 138 -17.30 -12.37 -7.15
C ALA A 138 -15.78 -12.48 -7.34
N TRP A 139 -15.35 -13.42 -8.18
CA TRP A 139 -13.93 -13.67 -8.43
C TRP A 139 -13.66 -13.65 -9.94
N PRO A 140 -13.06 -12.59 -10.48
CA PRO A 140 -12.58 -11.36 -9.82
C PRO A 140 -13.69 -10.35 -9.45
N PRO A 141 -13.52 -9.54 -8.38
CA PRO A 141 -14.36 -8.38 -8.13
C PRO A 141 -14.24 -7.33 -9.25
N ALA A 142 -15.27 -6.49 -9.40
CA ALA A 142 -15.39 -5.48 -10.45
C ALA A 142 -14.20 -4.50 -10.47
N LEU A 143 -13.63 -4.19 -9.31
CA LEU A 143 -12.45 -3.32 -9.15
C LEU A 143 -11.19 -3.88 -9.84
N LEU A 144 -11.08 -5.18 -10.06
CA LEU A 144 -9.98 -5.80 -10.83
C LEU A 144 -10.25 -5.82 -12.34
N THR A 145 -11.51 -5.64 -12.75
CA THR A 145 -11.96 -5.86 -14.13
C THR A 145 -12.38 -4.60 -14.86
N SER A 146 -12.55 -3.49 -14.15
CA SER A 146 -12.86 -2.19 -14.74
C SER A 146 -11.86 -1.83 -15.83
N ARG A 147 -12.37 -1.47 -17.02
CA ARG A 147 -11.54 -1.25 -18.21
C ARG A 147 -10.65 -0.01 -18.12
N SER A 148 -11.08 1.04 -17.43
CA SER A 148 -10.35 2.32 -17.34
C SER A 148 -9.66 2.53 -16.00
N HIS A 149 -10.21 1.99 -14.92
CA HIS A 149 -9.72 2.23 -13.55
C HIS A 149 -9.48 0.93 -12.76
N GLY A 150 -9.46 -0.21 -13.45
CA GLY A 150 -9.20 -1.49 -12.79
C GLY A 150 -7.72 -1.72 -12.57
N LEU A 151 -7.40 -2.59 -11.60
CA LEU A 151 -6.01 -2.93 -11.26
C LEU A 151 -5.17 -3.30 -12.49
N HIS A 152 -5.75 -4.00 -13.48
CA HIS A 152 -5.05 -4.35 -14.71
C HIS A 152 -4.58 -3.13 -15.52
N SER A 153 -5.44 -2.14 -15.78
CA SER A 153 -5.05 -0.97 -16.57
C SER A 153 -4.03 -0.12 -15.83
N GLN A 154 -4.17 -0.01 -14.51
CA GLN A 154 -3.23 0.69 -13.65
C GLN A 154 -1.85 0.03 -13.67
N MET A 155 -1.79 -1.30 -13.49
CA MET A 155 -0.54 -2.06 -13.52
C MET A 155 0.14 -1.99 -14.90
N ALA A 156 -0.64 -2.11 -15.98
CA ALA A 156 -0.13 -1.98 -17.34
C ALA A 156 0.44 -0.58 -17.61
N GLY A 157 -0.23 0.47 -17.13
CA GLY A 157 0.24 1.85 -17.22
C GLY A 157 1.56 2.09 -16.47
N LEU A 158 1.69 1.57 -15.25
CA LEU A 158 2.93 1.66 -14.48
C LEU A 158 4.09 0.94 -15.18
N ASN A 159 3.86 -0.27 -15.68
CA ASN A 159 4.86 -1.01 -16.46
C ASN A 159 5.19 -0.35 -17.81
N ALA A 160 4.25 0.41 -18.38
CA ALA A 160 4.51 1.24 -19.55
C ALA A 160 5.35 2.49 -19.23
N GLY A 161 5.49 2.87 -17.94
CA GLY A 161 6.19 4.08 -17.51
C GLY A 161 5.33 5.33 -17.63
N ASP A 162 4.02 5.21 -17.34
CA ASP A 162 3.12 6.37 -17.36
C ASP A 162 3.51 7.44 -16.33
N ASP A 163 2.88 8.61 -16.41
CA ASP A 163 3.27 9.76 -15.59
C ASP A 163 3.01 9.57 -14.09
N ARG A 164 2.22 8.59 -13.65
CA ARG A 164 2.00 8.34 -12.22
C ARG A 164 3.29 7.93 -11.53
N SER A 165 4.13 7.13 -12.19
CA SER A 165 5.47 6.77 -11.69
C SER A 165 6.34 8.01 -11.45
N LYS A 166 6.35 8.96 -12.40
CA LYS A 166 7.11 10.22 -12.29
C LYS A 166 6.58 11.12 -11.19
N TRP A 167 5.26 11.24 -11.07
CA TRP A 167 4.63 12.02 -10.01
C TRP A 167 4.91 11.45 -8.62
N ALA A 168 4.86 10.12 -8.49
CA ALA A 168 5.18 9.45 -7.24
C ALA A 168 6.67 9.61 -6.88
N ILE A 169 7.59 9.45 -7.84
CA ILE A 169 9.03 9.72 -7.61
C ILE A 169 9.25 11.19 -7.21
N ARG A 170 8.62 12.13 -7.91
CA ARG A 170 8.69 13.56 -7.57
C ARG A 170 8.16 13.81 -6.16
N TYR A 171 7.08 13.16 -5.79
CA TYR A 171 6.49 13.25 -4.46
C TYR A 171 7.48 12.82 -3.36
N LEU A 172 8.10 11.65 -3.50
CA LEU A 172 9.17 11.23 -2.56
C LEU A 172 10.35 12.21 -2.58
N ALA A 173 10.76 12.69 -3.76
CA ALA A 173 11.87 13.65 -3.86
C ALA A 173 11.62 14.90 -3.01
N MET A 174 10.42 15.47 -3.09
CA MET A 174 10.03 16.68 -2.34
C MET A 174 9.99 16.44 -0.82
N ASN A 175 9.75 15.22 -0.37
CA ASN A 175 9.65 14.85 1.05
C ASN A 175 10.93 14.21 1.61
N SER A 176 11.96 14.01 0.80
CA SER A 176 13.19 13.29 1.18
C SER A 176 14.23 14.14 1.91
N VAL A 177 14.18 15.47 1.77
CA VAL A 177 15.23 16.36 2.29
C VAL A 177 15.24 16.32 3.81
N GLY A 178 16.41 16.00 4.39
CA GLY A 178 16.59 15.90 5.84
C GLY A 178 16.00 14.63 6.46
N LYS A 179 15.50 13.68 5.66
CA LYS A 179 14.96 12.41 6.16
C LYS A 179 16.03 11.32 6.17
N SER A 180 15.93 10.40 7.13
CA SER A 180 16.86 9.27 7.32
C SER A 180 16.95 8.36 6.08
N TRP A 181 15.86 8.26 5.32
CA TRP A 181 15.73 7.42 4.13
C TRP A 181 16.25 8.07 2.83
N ILE A 182 16.83 9.27 2.87
CA ILE A 182 17.40 9.94 1.68
C ILE A 182 18.44 9.05 0.98
N GLY A 183 19.18 8.22 1.72
CA GLY A 183 20.13 7.26 1.15
C GLY A 183 19.47 6.23 0.24
N SER A 184 18.34 5.65 0.66
CA SER A 184 17.55 4.72 -0.16
C SER A 184 16.97 5.42 -1.39
N PHE A 185 16.46 6.65 -1.23
CA PHE A 185 15.96 7.45 -2.35
C PHE A 185 17.04 7.70 -3.41
N ARG A 186 18.26 8.09 -2.99
CA ARG A 186 19.36 8.35 -3.93
C ARG A 186 19.76 7.10 -4.70
N GLN A 187 19.86 5.95 -4.04
CA GLN A 187 20.19 4.68 -4.69
C GLN A 187 19.07 4.22 -5.64
N ALA A 188 17.80 4.38 -5.25
CA ALA A 188 16.66 4.10 -6.13
C ALA A 188 16.65 5.01 -7.35
N MET A 189 16.95 6.30 -7.17
CA MET A 189 17.05 7.27 -8.25
C MET A 189 18.23 6.97 -9.18
N GLU A 190 19.39 6.57 -8.65
CA GLU A 190 20.54 6.14 -9.46
C GLU A 190 20.16 4.95 -10.36
N THR A 191 19.48 3.95 -9.80
CA THR A 191 18.97 2.79 -10.56
C THR A 191 17.97 3.22 -11.63
N TYR A 192 17.00 4.07 -11.27
CA TYR A 192 15.95 4.54 -12.19
C TYR A 192 16.48 5.44 -13.32
N LEU A 193 17.49 6.27 -13.06
CA LEU A 193 18.14 7.10 -14.07
C LEU A 193 18.99 6.27 -15.04
N ALA A 194 19.55 5.15 -14.58
CA ALA A 194 20.27 4.22 -15.45
C ALA A 194 19.31 3.44 -16.36
N ASP A 195 18.16 3.00 -15.83
CA ASP A 195 17.09 2.36 -16.59
C ASP A 195 15.73 2.60 -15.91
N CYS A 196 14.82 3.31 -16.58
CA CYS A 196 13.51 3.62 -16.02
C CYS A 196 12.56 2.41 -15.93
N ALA A 197 12.90 1.28 -16.57
CA ALA A 197 12.21 0.01 -16.39
C ALA A 197 12.71 -0.76 -15.15
N ASP A 198 13.78 -0.31 -14.48
CA ASP A 198 14.33 -1.00 -13.32
C ASP A 198 13.60 -0.67 -12.01
N VAL A 199 12.37 -1.15 -11.95
CA VAL A 199 11.40 -0.88 -10.89
C VAL A 199 10.72 -2.16 -10.42
N VAL A 200 10.03 -2.08 -9.28
CA VAL A 200 9.21 -3.18 -8.75
C VAL A 200 7.75 -2.71 -8.70
N ILE A 201 6.83 -3.52 -9.22
CA ILE A 201 5.42 -3.18 -9.32
C ILE A 201 4.58 -4.27 -8.64
N PHE A 202 3.70 -3.87 -7.71
CA PHE A 202 2.76 -4.76 -7.04
C PHE A 202 1.31 -4.40 -7.36
N GLY A 203 0.51 -5.40 -7.67
CA GLY A 203 -0.94 -5.29 -7.63
C GLY A 203 -1.48 -6.06 -6.44
N VAL A 204 -2.07 -5.37 -5.48
CA VAL A 204 -2.56 -5.97 -4.24
C VAL A 204 -4.09 -5.91 -4.19
N LEU A 205 -4.71 -7.05 -3.89
CA LEU A 205 -6.14 -7.18 -3.63
C LEU A 205 -6.35 -7.54 -2.16
N ILE A 206 -7.13 -6.75 -1.44
CA ILE A 206 -7.68 -7.11 -0.15
C ILE A 206 -9.13 -7.53 -0.39
N HIS A 207 -9.45 -8.81 -0.19
CA HIS A 207 -10.74 -9.37 -0.56
C HIS A 207 -11.43 -9.96 0.68
N ALA A 208 -12.53 -9.34 1.09
CA ALA A 208 -13.37 -9.83 2.18
C ALA A 208 -14.23 -11.02 1.71
N SER A 209 -13.59 -12.11 1.31
CA SER A 209 -14.22 -13.32 0.76
C SER A 209 -13.30 -14.54 0.89
N GLU A 210 -13.81 -15.71 0.50
CA GLU A 210 -13.00 -16.91 0.44
C GLU A 210 -11.91 -16.83 -0.66
N PRO A 211 -10.71 -17.41 -0.43
CA PRO A 211 -9.65 -17.43 -1.43
C PRO A 211 -10.07 -18.08 -2.74
N ASN A 212 -9.81 -17.39 -3.86
CA ASN A 212 -10.00 -17.98 -5.19
C ASN A 212 -8.96 -17.46 -6.17
N GLN A 213 -8.20 -18.39 -6.75
CA GLN A 213 -7.20 -18.12 -7.77
C GLN A 213 -7.75 -17.39 -9.02
N ALA A 214 -9.07 -17.43 -9.25
CA ALA A 214 -9.70 -16.71 -10.35
C ALA A 214 -9.56 -15.17 -10.25
N ASP A 215 -9.34 -14.62 -9.05
CA ASP A 215 -9.10 -13.19 -8.84
C ASP A 215 -7.91 -12.69 -9.66
N LEU A 216 -6.79 -13.40 -9.55
CA LEU A 216 -5.51 -12.95 -10.07
C LEU A 216 -5.04 -13.72 -11.30
N ARG A 217 -5.47 -14.97 -11.51
CA ARG A 217 -4.98 -15.83 -12.62
C ARG A 217 -5.08 -15.13 -13.97
N ALA A 218 -6.26 -14.66 -14.34
CA ALA A 218 -6.46 -14.03 -15.63
C ALA A 218 -5.65 -12.73 -15.79
N ARG A 219 -5.32 -12.05 -14.68
CA ARG A 219 -4.56 -10.79 -14.67
C ARG A 219 -3.07 -11.06 -14.78
N ALA A 220 -2.58 -12.10 -14.13
CA ALA A 220 -1.22 -12.59 -14.32
C ALA A 220 -0.99 -12.94 -15.79
N SER A 221 -1.87 -13.76 -16.38
CA SER A 221 -1.75 -14.17 -17.78
C SER A 221 -1.83 -13.00 -18.77
N SER A 222 -2.65 -11.99 -18.52
CA SER A 222 -2.78 -10.85 -19.42
C SER A 222 -1.64 -9.84 -19.28
N LEU A 223 -1.06 -9.68 -18.09
CA LEU A 223 0.06 -8.75 -17.85
C LEU A 223 1.41 -9.36 -18.26
N ALA A 224 1.59 -10.67 -18.11
CA ALA A 224 2.86 -11.38 -18.30
C ALA A 224 3.57 -11.05 -19.64
N PRO A 225 2.89 -11.00 -20.80
CA PRO A 225 3.54 -10.67 -22.07
C PRO A 225 4.07 -9.24 -22.17
N SER A 226 3.57 -8.33 -21.32
CA SER A 226 3.90 -6.91 -21.37
C SER A 226 5.04 -6.49 -20.43
N VAL A 227 5.41 -7.34 -19.46
CA VAL A 227 6.42 -7.00 -18.46
C VAL A 227 7.77 -6.75 -19.13
N LYS A 228 8.29 -5.53 -18.94
CA LYS A 228 9.59 -5.15 -19.48
C LYS A 228 10.69 -5.68 -18.56
N VAL A 229 11.79 -6.17 -19.12
CA VAL A 229 13.01 -6.39 -18.32
C VAL A 229 13.70 -5.03 -18.12
N PRO A 230 14.20 -4.68 -16.92
CA PRO A 230 14.33 -5.49 -15.70
C PRO A 230 13.20 -5.32 -14.65
N THR A 231 12.03 -4.82 -15.03
CA THR A 231 10.86 -4.70 -14.14
C THR A 231 10.56 -6.03 -13.45
N ARG A 232 10.33 -5.99 -12.13
CA ARG A 232 9.72 -7.09 -11.39
C ARG A 232 8.26 -6.76 -11.14
N MET A 233 7.37 -7.69 -11.44
CA MET A 233 5.93 -7.53 -11.21
C MET A 233 5.36 -8.73 -10.45
N ALA A 234 4.54 -8.46 -9.42
CA ALA A 234 3.83 -9.50 -8.68
C ALA A 234 2.39 -9.07 -8.37
N LEU A 235 1.51 -10.07 -8.26
CA LEU A 235 0.13 -9.89 -7.83
C LEU A 235 -0.09 -10.62 -6.50
N ILE A 236 -0.75 -9.98 -5.55
CA ILE A 236 -0.97 -10.52 -4.21
C ILE A 236 -2.43 -10.33 -3.86
N ALA A 237 -3.10 -11.38 -3.42
CA ALA A 237 -4.42 -11.29 -2.82
C ALA A 237 -4.32 -11.66 -1.34
N ILE A 238 -4.94 -10.86 -0.48
CA ILE A 238 -5.05 -11.07 0.95
C ILE A 238 -6.54 -11.23 1.25
N TYR A 239 -6.90 -12.40 1.75
CA TYR A 239 -8.27 -12.79 2.07
C TYR A 239 -8.46 -12.77 3.58
N LEU A 240 -9.61 -12.28 4.02
CA LEU A 240 -10.05 -12.24 5.42
C LEU A 240 -11.57 -12.03 5.45
N THR A 241 -12.23 -12.20 6.59
CA THR A 241 -13.66 -11.84 6.67
C THR A 241 -13.84 -10.32 6.83
N ALA A 242 -15.04 -9.81 6.55
CA ALA A 242 -15.35 -8.39 6.78
C ALA A 242 -15.17 -7.99 8.26
N GLU A 243 -15.52 -8.88 9.19
CA GLU A 243 -15.33 -8.66 10.62
C GLU A 243 -13.85 -8.60 10.99
N LEU A 244 -13.03 -9.45 10.37
CA LEU A 244 -11.58 -9.43 10.56
C LEU A 244 -10.95 -8.16 9.98
N LEU A 245 -11.39 -7.70 8.80
CA LEU A 245 -10.92 -6.44 8.22
C LEU A 245 -11.20 -5.25 9.14
N ALA A 246 -12.41 -5.16 9.70
CA ALA A 246 -12.75 -4.11 10.66
C ALA A 246 -11.92 -4.15 11.96
N ARG A 247 -11.53 -5.35 12.41
CA ARG A 247 -10.67 -5.53 13.59
C ARG A 247 -9.23 -5.11 13.36
N VAL A 248 -8.73 -5.21 12.13
CA VAL A 248 -7.37 -4.78 11.79
C VAL A 248 -7.19 -3.27 12.05
N THR A 249 -8.25 -2.46 11.99
CA THR A 249 -8.17 -0.99 12.06
C THR A 249 -8.53 -0.33 13.39
N ASP A 250 -8.98 -1.09 14.40
CA ASP A 250 -9.40 -0.58 15.74
C ASP A 250 -10.36 0.63 15.69
N GLY A 251 -11.30 0.61 14.75
CA GLY A 251 -12.25 1.70 14.56
C GLY A 251 -13.46 1.27 13.75
N SER A 252 -14.51 2.09 13.78
CA SER A 252 -15.65 1.93 12.87
C SER A 252 -15.17 2.21 11.45
N VAL A 253 -14.88 1.16 10.67
CA VAL A 253 -14.64 1.28 9.24
C VAL A 253 -15.92 1.69 8.57
N ILE A 254 -15.86 2.76 7.76
CA ILE A 254 -16.97 3.10 6.88
C ILE A 254 -16.93 2.10 5.73
N LEU A 255 -17.83 1.13 5.78
CA LEU A 255 -18.00 0.16 4.71
C LEU A 255 -18.58 0.88 3.49
N GLU A 256 -17.86 0.84 2.37
CA GLU A 256 -18.45 1.24 1.10
C GLU A 256 -19.57 0.23 0.77
N THR A 257 -20.82 0.69 0.77
CA THR A 257 -21.93 -0.15 0.30
C THR A 257 -21.67 -0.54 -1.15
N ALA A 258 -21.61 -1.85 -1.41
CA ALA A 258 -21.45 -2.39 -2.75
C ALA A 258 -22.48 -1.77 -3.70
N ALA A 259 -21.99 -1.05 -4.71
CA ALA A 259 -22.78 -0.62 -5.86
C ALA A 259 -22.94 -1.76 -6.86
#